data_AF-A0AAD7C034-F1
#
_entry.id   AF-A0AAD7C034-F1
#
_cell.length_a   1.000
_cell.length_b   1.000
_cell.length_c   1.000
_cell.angle_alpha   90.00
_cell.angle_beta   90.00
_cell.angle_gamma   90.00
#
_symmetry.space_group_name_H-M   'P 1'
#
loop_
_entity.id
_entity.type
_entity.pdbx_description
1 polymer ?
#
loop_
_entity_poly.entity_id
_entity_poly.type
_entity_poly.pdbx_seq_one_letter_code
_entity_poly.pdbx_strand_id
1 'polypeptide(L)'
;MAHSLSVQLNAVEVTALLEDILEQRIFSEPYRVFALACHLDLPDHARAAAKETLHHPVFYRLESFFRSPEFHLINTSTLLSLYAYRAECVSSVRGLLHSLLQLSLGELERTKIIVPWWMGSEHHSAACGPRFADGLTRSGAEDNTMVTPAPWFVNHIKRAARVAEVGPTGGAVAASLCDWQEAFPEVVHCGLCGREGGAGLRELAVFVHKIIDTITVRKDFTKQL
;
A
#
# COMPACT_ATOMS: atom_id res chain seq x y z
N MET A 1 36.12 -42.91 6.32
CA MET A 1 35.74 -43.08 4.91
C MET A 1 34.42 -42.37 4.73
N ALA A 2 34.41 -41.20 4.06
CA ALA A 2 33.19 -40.45 3.79
C ALA A 2 32.62 -40.92 2.45
N HIS A 3 31.48 -41.61 2.48
CA HIS A 3 30.73 -41.95 1.27
C HIS A 3 30.14 -40.65 0.70
N SER A 4 30.78 -40.11 -0.33
CA SER A 4 30.21 -39.05 -1.16
C SER A 4 29.06 -39.67 -1.96
N LEU A 5 27.83 -39.43 -1.51
CA LEU A 5 26.63 -39.75 -2.28
C LEU A 5 26.48 -38.69 -3.37
N SER A 6 26.95 -39.00 -4.58
CA SER A 6 26.64 -38.20 -5.76
C SER A 6 25.18 -38.43 -6.14
N VAL A 7 24.29 -37.52 -5.74
CA VAL A 7 22.92 -37.50 -6.24
C VAL A 7 22.97 -37.06 -7.70
N GLN A 8 22.65 -37.97 -8.63
CA GLN A 8 22.43 -37.63 -10.03
C GLN A 8 20.99 -37.14 -10.17
N LEU A 9 20.79 -35.83 -10.06
CA LEU A 9 19.50 -35.23 -10.40
C LEU A 9 19.40 -35.06 -11.92
N ASN A 10 18.26 -35.44 -12.48
CA ASN A 10 17.95 -35.12 -13.87
C ASN A 10 17.45 -33.66 -13.99
N ALA A 11 17.38 -33.14 -15.22
CA ALA A 11 17.02 -31.74 -15.46
C ALA A 11 15.63 -31.36 -14.88
N VAL A 12 14.67 -32.29 -14.87
CA VAL A 12 13.33 -32.05 -14.33
C VAL A 12 13.36 -31.90 -12.81
N GLU A 13 14.11 -32.74 -12.13
CA GLU A 13 14.28 -32.69 -10.67
C GLU A 13 15.01 -31.42 -10.23
N VAL A 14 15.99 -30.97 -11.02
CA VAL A 14 16.69 -29.70 -10.77
C VAL A 14 15.75 -28.51 -10.92
N THR A 15 14.91 -28.47 -11.97
CA THR A 15 13.94 -27.38 -12.16
C THR A 15 12.92 -27.33 -11.03
N ALA A 16 12.33 -28.47 -10.65
CA ALA A 16 11.36 -28.52 -9.56
C ALA A 16 11.98 -28.06 -8.22
N LEU A 17 13.21 -28.49 -7.93
CA LEU A 17 13.92 -28.04 -6.73
C LEU A 17 14.21 -26.53 -6.76
N LEU A 18 14.52 -25.97 -7.93
CA LEU A 18 14.75 -24.53 -8.09
C LEU A 18 13.46 -23.74 -7.86
N GLU A 19 12.33 -24.18 -8.42
CA GLU A 19 11.01 -23.56 -8.20
C GLU A 19 10.67 -23.54 -6.70
N ASP A 20 10.81 -24.67 -6.00
CA ASP A 20 10.60 -24.76 -4.54
C ASP A 20 11.47 -23.76 -3.76
N ILE A 21 12.75 -23.61 -4.16
CA ILE A 21 13.67 -22.66 -3.52
C ILE A 21 13.22 -21.21 -3.79
N LEU A 22 12.80 -20.90 -5.02
CA LEU A 22 12.34 -19.56 -5.39
C LEU A 22 11.07 -19.18 -4.62
N GLU A 23 10.11 -20.10 -4.48
CA GLU A 23 8.90 -19.89 -3.67
C GLU A 23 9.24 -19.61 -2.20
N GLN A 24 10.14 -20.38 -1.60
CA GLN A 24 10.54 -20.19 -0.20
C GLN A 24 11.26 -18.86 0.03
N ARG A 25 11.95 -18.33 -0.98
CA ARG A 25 12.77 -17.12 -0.85
C ARG A 25 12.03 -15.85 -1.21
N ILE A 26 10.86 -15.94 -1.82
CA ILE A 26 10.14 -14.80 -2.41
C ILE A 26 9.94 -13.64 -1.43
N PHE A 27 9.53 -13.92 -0.19
CA PHE A 27 9.27 -12.90 0.84
C PHE A 27 10.54 -12.28 1.43
N SER A 28 11.66 -12.99 1.37
CA SER A 28 12.92 -12.55 1.98
C SER A 28 13.82 -11.81 0.98
N GLU A 29 13.79 -12.24 -0.28
CA GLU A 29 14.73 -11.80 -1.32
C GLU A 29 14.02 -11.60 -2.68
N PRO A 30 12.90 -10.88 -2.75
CA PRO A 30 12.04 -10.85 -3.94
C PRO A 30 12.76 -10.33 -5.18
N TYR A 31 13.70 -9.39 -5.03
CA TYR A 31 14.46 -8.88 -6.17
C TYR A 31 15.40 -9.94 -6.77
N ARG A 32 16.02 -10.79 -5.96
CA ARG A 32 16.88 -11.89 -6.44
C ARG A 32 16.04 -12.97 -7.10
N VAL A 33 14.93 -13.34 -6.46
CA VAL A 33 13.96 -14.29 -7.01
C VAL A 33 13.42 -13.78 -8.35
N PHE A 34 13.09 -12.50 -8.47
CA PHE A 34 12.66 -11.88 -9.72
C PHE A 34 13.70 -12.04 -10.83
N ALA A 35 14.96 -11.71 -10.57
CA ALA A 35 16.02 -11.79 -11.57
C ALA A 35 16.26 -13.24 -12.02
N LEU A 36 16.31 -14.19 -11.07
CA LEU A 36 16.45 -15.62 -11.37
C LEU A 36 15.26 -16.17 -12.15
N ALA A 37 14.03 -15.84 -11.71
CA ALA A 37 12.81 -16.30 -12.39
C ALA A 37 12.72 -15.76 -13.82
N CYS A 38 13.09 -14.51 -14.06
CA CYS A 38 13.18 -13.96 -15.42
C CYS A 38 14.25 -14.66 -16.26
N HIS A 39 15.42 -14.94 -15.68
CA HIS A 39 16.52 -15.62 -16.38
C HIS A 39 16.18 -17.07 -16.75
N LEU A 40 15.39 -17.75 -15.90
CA LEU A 40 14.97 -19.13 -16.07
C LEU A 40 13.63 -19.29 -16.82
N ASP A 41 13.08 -18.20 -17.37
CA ASP A 41 11.78 -18.18 -18.06
C ASP A 41 10.62 -18.74 -17.21
N LEU A 42 10.57 -18.36 -15.93
CA LEU A 42 9.53 -18.73 -14.95
C LEU A 42 8.58 -17.55 -14.67
N PRO A 43 7.61 -17.25 -15.56
CA PRO A 43 6.84 -16.00 -15.55
C PRO A 43 5.95 -15.83 -14.31
N ASP A 44 5.41 -16.91 -13.76
CA ASP A 44 4.55 -16.83 -12.57
C ASP A 44 5.37 -16.50 -11.31
N HIS A 45 6.56 -17.09 -11.17
CA HIS A 45 7.51 -16.76 -10.11
C HIS A 45 8.02 -15.32 -10.25
N ALA A 46 8.35 -14.88 -11.48
CA ALA A 46 8.74 -13.50 -11.74
C ALA A 46 7.63 -12.52 -11.37
N ARG A 47 6.36 -12.82 -11.71
CA ARG A 47 5.21 -11.98 -11.36
C ARG A 47 4.98 -11.92 -9.85
N ALA A 48 5.04 -13.07 -9.17
CA ALA A 48 4.89 -13.14 -7.73
C ALA A 48 6.00 -12.35 -7.02
N ALA A 49 7.25 -12.50 -7.47
CA ALA A 49 8.40 -11.80 -6.92
C ALA A 49 8.30 -10.28 -7.18
N ALA A 50 7.89 -9.87 -8.38
CA ALA A 50 7.67 -8.46 -8.73
C ALA A 50 6.63 -7.81 -7.81
N LYS A 51 5.50 -8.51 -7.52
CA LYS A 51 4.51 -8.05 -6.56
C LYS A 51 5.08 -7.93 -5.15
N GLU A 52 5.85 -8.93 -4.73
CA GLU A 52 6.46 -8.93 -3.41
C GLU A 52 7.46 -7.77 -3.25
N THR A 53 8.16 -7.36 -4.31
CA THR A 53 9.03 -6.17 -4.25
C THR A 53 8.30 -4.90 -3.79
N LEU A 54 6.99 -4.78 -3.97
CA LEU A 54 6.20 -3.63 -3.50
C LEU A 54 6.24 -3.48 -1.97
N HIS A 55 6.44 -4.57 -1.24
CA HIS A 55 6.57 -4.57 0.23
C HIS A 55 7.93 -4.06 0.71
N HIS A 56 8.91 -3.95 -0.18
CA HIS A 56 10.27 -3.55 0.15
C HIS A 56 10.56 -2.11 -0.31
N PRO A 57 11.37 -1.36 0.45
CA PRO A 57 11.87 -0.06 0.02
C PRO A 57 12.57 -0.13 -1.33
N VAL A 58 12.31 0.84 -2.19
CA VAL A 58 13.08 1.03 -3.43
C VAL A 58 14.53 1.26 -3.05
N PHE A 59 15.41 0.33 -3.42
CA PHE A 59 16.86 0.47 -3.63
C PHE A 59 17.62 1.60 -2.90
N TYR A 60 17.32 1.89 -1.64
CA TYR A 60 18.06 2.92 -0.89
C TYR A 60 19.52 2.50 -0.61
N ARG A 61 19.88 1.26 -0.95
CA ARG A 61 21.26 0.78 -1.05
C ARG A 61 21.51 0.12 -2.39
N LEU A 62 21.54 0.94 -3.46
CA LEU A 62 21.99 0.53 -4.80
C LEU A 62 23.30 -0.27 -4.74
N GLU A 63 24.19 0.04 -3.79
CA GLU A 63 25.45 -0.68 -3.61
C GLU A 63 25.29 -2.17 -3.29
N SER A 64 24.33 -2.55 -2.44
CA SER A 64 24.08 -3.98 -2.18
C SER A 64 23.36 -4.65 -3.34
N PHE A 65 22.56 -3.89 -4.07
CA PHE A 65 21.79 -4.37 -5.21
C PHE A 65 22.69 -4.73 -6.40
N PHE A 66 23.58 -3.83 -6.82
CA PHE A 66 24.53 -4.10 -7.91
C PHE A 66 25.61 -5.13 -7.58
N ARG A 67 25.75 -5.50 -6.30
CA ARG A 67 26.64 -6.58 -5.87
C ARG A 67 26.01 -7.96 -5.98
N SER A 68 24.69 -8.06 -6.11
CA SER A 68 24.01 -9.34 -6.28
C SER A 68 24.21 -9.84 -7.71
N PRO A 69 24.89 -11.00 -7.89
CA PRO A 69 25.24 -11.50 -9.22
C PRO A 69 24.01 -11.83 -10.08
N GLU A 70 22.85 -12.08 -9.47
CA GLU A 70 21.62 -12.42 -10.17
C GLU A 70 21.14 -11.29 -11.09
N PHE A 71 21.42 -10.03 -10.79
CA PHE A 71 21.03 -8.92 -11.68
C PHE A 71 21.84 -8.85 -12.95
N HIS A 72 23.03 -9.48 -13.00
CA HIS A 72 23.78 -9.61 -14.24
C HIS A 72 23.16 -10.64 -15.19
N LEU A 73 22.19 -11.44 -14.72
CA LEU A 73 21.49 -12.46 -15.51
C LEU A 73 20.32 -11.89 -16.33
N ILE A 74 19.87 -10.67 -16.01
CA ILE A 74 18.78 -9.99 -16.70
C ILE A 74 19.29 -8.76 -17.44
N ASN A 75 18.59 -8.39 -18.51
CA ASN A 75 18.92 -7.18 -19.26
C ASN A 75 18.33 -5.92 -18.59
N THR A 76 18.82 -4.76 -19.01
CA THR A 76 18.37 -3.47 -18.49
C THR A 76 16.87 -3.23 -18.72
N SER A 77 16.30 -3.72 -19.83
CA SER A 77 14.86 -3.57 -20.10
C SER A 77 14.00 -4.32 -19.07
N THR A 78 14.35 -5.55 -18.69
CA THR A 78 13.63 -6.34 -17.67
C THR A 78 13.64 -5.61 -16.32
N LEU A 79 14.79 -5.04 -15.96
CA LEU A 79 14.90 -4.25 -14.73
C LEU A 79 14.05 -2.96 -14.83
N LEU A 80 14.10 -2.24 -15.95
CA LEU A 80 13.27 -1.05 -16.18
C LEU A 80 11.76 -1.36 -16.12
N SER A 81 11.32 -2.52 -16.63
CA SER A 81 9.94 -2.98 -16.49
C SER A 81 9.52 -3.11 -15.03
N LEU A 82 10.36 -3.71 -14.18
CA LEU A 82 10.10 -3.80 -12.74
C LEU A 82 9.95 -2.42 -12.09
N TYR A 83 10.82 -1.46 -12.46
CA TYR A 83 10.71 -0.08 -12.00
C TYR A 83 9.42 0.61 -12.47
N ALA A 84 9.07 0.43 -13.75
CA ALA A 84 7.86 1.01 -14.33
C ALA A 84 6.60 0.47 -13.64
N TYR A 85 6.53 -0.84 -13.44
CA TYR A 85 5.46 -1.50 -12.69
C TYR A 85 5.27 -0.89 -11.30
N ARG A 86 6.37 -0.72 -10.56
CA ARG A 86 6.31 -0.10 -9.24
C ARG A 86 5.85 1.35 -9.32
N ALA A 87 6.41 2.14 -10.22
CA ALA A 87 6.05 3.55 -10.39
C ALA A 87 4.56 3.73 -10.70
N GLU A 88 3.99 2.83 -11.51
CA GLU A 88 2.55 2.80 -11.78
C GLU A 88 1.73 2.48 -10.53
N CYS A 89 2.18 1.52 -9.70
CA CYS A 89 1.52 1.20 -8.43
C CYS A 89 1.56 2.41 -7.49
N VAL A 90 2.73 3.04 -7.30
CA VAL A 90 2.88 4.25 -6.49
C VAL A 90 1.97 5.37 -7.00
N SER A 91 1.94 5.61 -8.31
CA SER A 91 1.09 6.63 -8.94
C SER A 91 -0.40 6.36 -8.68
N SER A 92 -0.83 5.11 -8.82
CA SER A 92 -2.23 4.71 -8.59
C SER A 92 -2.63 4.88 -7.11
N VAL A 93 -1.77 4.47 -6.18
CA VAL A 93 -2.00 4.65 -4.74
C VAL A 93 -2.03 6.13 -4.37
N ARG A 94 -1.11 6.94 -4.89
CA ARG A 94 -1.12 8.39 -4.69
C ARG A 94 -2.38 9.04 -5.26
N GLY A 95 -2.82 8.60 -6.44
CA GLY A 95 -4.07 9.04 -7.05
C GLY A 95 -5.27 8.77 -6.14
N LEU A 96 -5.38 7.54 -5.62
CA LEU A 96 -6.42 7.17 -4.64
C LEU A 96 -6.38 8.07 -3.40
N LEU A 97 -5.20 8.23 -2.79
CA LEU A 97 -5.04 9.06 -1.59
C LEU A 97 -5.38 10.52 -1.86
N HIS A 98 -5.03 11.05 -3.03
CA HIS A 98 -5.41 12.40 -3.43
C HIS A 98 -6.93 12.51 -3.64
N SER A 99 -7.56 11.51 -4.26
CA SER A 99 -9.02 11.47 -4.39
C SER A 99 -9.70 11.51 -3.03
N LEU A 100 -9.17 10.86 -1.98
CA LEU A 100 -9.72 10.97 -0.62
C LEU A 100 -9.77 12.41 -0.08
N LEU A 101 -8.90 13.30 -0.55
CA LEU A 101 -8.91 14.72 -0.19
C LEU A 101 -9.93 15.55 -0.98
N GLN A 102 -10.44 14.99 -2.08
CA GLN A 102 -11.35 15.67 -3.00
C GLN A 102 -12.78 15.13 -2.95
N LEU A 103 -13.02 14.04 -2.20
CA LEU A 103 -14.33 13.42 -2.14
C LEU A 103 -15.36 14.37 -1.53
N SER A 104 -16.45 14.56 -2.25
CA SER A 104 -17.65 15.20 -1.69
C SER A 104 -18.34 14.26 -0.69
N LEU A 105 -19.13 14.82 0.25
CA LEU A 105 -19.93 14.03 1.19
C LEU A 105 -20.79 12.98 0.48
N GLY A 106 -21.44 13.35 -0.63
CA GLY A 106 -22.31 12.46 -1.39
C GLY A 106 -21.59 11.30 -2.10
N GLU A 107 -20.33 11.48 -2.51
CA GLU A 107 -19.54 10.40 -3.10
C GLU A 107 -19.09 9.38 -2.06
N LEU A 108 -18.77 9.84 -0.85
CA LEU A 108 -18.40 8.97 0.25
C LEU A 108 -19.59 8.20 0.83
N GLU A 109 -20.79 8.80 0.88
CA GLU A 109 -22.00 8.06 1.28
C GLU A 109 -22.26 6.86 0.34
N ARG A 110 -21.98 7.00 -0.96
CA ARG A 110 -22.07 5.91 -1.94
C ARG A 110 -21.03 4.81 -1.72
N THR A 111 -19.86 5.14 -1.18
CA THR A 111 -18.84 4.13 -0.83
C THR A 111 -19.15 3.39 0.47
N LYS A 112 -20.25 3.75 1.16
CA LYS A 112 -20.60 3.26 2.51
C LYS A 112 -19.51 3.51 3.55
N ILE A 113 -18.54 4.36 3.24
CA ILE A 113 -17.59 4.85 4.23
C ILE A 113 -18.34 5.95 4.94
N ILE A 114 -18.62 5.74 6.23
CA ILE A 114 -19.14 6.81 7.07
C ILE A 114 -18.08 7.90 7.05
N VAL A 115 -18.32 9.01 6.35
CA VAL A 115 -17.50 10.22 6.45
C VAL A 115 -17.79 10.79 7.80
N PRO A 116 -16.87 10.71 8.74
CA PRO A 116 -17.19 11.26 10.02
C PRO A 116 -17.00 12.76 9.87
N TRP A 117 -18.03 13.49 10.28
CA TRP A 117 -18.10 14.93 10.43
C TRP A 117 -16.84 15.57 11.05
N TRP A 118 -16.05 14.81 11.83
CA TRP A 118 -14.76 15.25 12.38
C TRP A 118 -13.69 15.55 11.32
N MET A 119 -13.86 15.11 10.06
CA MET A 119 -12.93 15.44 8.98
C MET A 119 -12.97 16.91 8.55
N GLY A 120 -14.05 17.65 8.81
CA GLY A 120 -14.25 19.01 8.29
C GLY A 120 -14.20 20.14 9.33
N SER A 121 -14.01 19.82 10.61
CA SER A 121 -14.13 20.80 11.69
C SER A 121 -12.76 21.34 12.14
N GLU A 122 -12.46 22.59 11.80
CA GLU A 122 -11.30 23.31 12.35
C GLU A 122 -11.48 23.72 13.82
N HIS A 123 -12.70 23.67 14.36
CA HIS A 123 -13.04 24.25 15.66
C HIS A 123 -13.54 23.19 16.64
N HIS A 124 -12.61 22.59 17.39
CA HIS A 124 -12.86 21.70 18.52
C HIS A 124 -13.31 22.44 19.81
N SER A 125 -14.02 23.57 19.70
CA SER A 125 -14.37 24.37 20.87
C SER A 125 -15.55 23.76 21.64
N ALA A 126 -15.28 23.34 22.89
CA ALA A 126 -16.16 23.15 24.07
C ALA A 126 -17.57 22.52 23.95
N ALA A 127 -18.05 22.20 22.75
CA ALA A 127 -19.44 21.89 22.42
C ALA A 127 -19.57 20.57 21.66
N CYS A 128 -18.69 19.61 21.92
CA CYS A 128 -18.85 18.22 21.48
C CYS A 128 -20.13 17.54 22.06
N GLY A 129 -20.96 18.26 22.80
CA GLY A 129 -22.09 17.75 23.59
C GLY A 129 -23.50 17.84 22.97
N PRO A 130 -23.96 18.96 22.36
CA PRO A 130 -25.38 19.06 22.00
C PRO A 130 -25.73 18.83 20.51
N ARG A 131 -24.82 19.04 19.56
CA ARG A 131 -25.11 18.88 18.11
C ARG A 131 -25.23 17.41 17.65
N PHE A 132 -25.07 16.46 18.56
CA PHE A 132 -25.01 15.02 18.28
C PHE A 132 -26.26 14.24 18.69
N ALA A 133 -27.13 14.83 19.54
CA ALA A 133 -28.38 14.20 19.93
C ALA A 133 -29.43 14.24 18.80
N ASP A 134 -29.43 15.32 18.01
CA ASP A 134 -30.23 15.45 16.80
C ASP A 134 -29.37 15.08 15.60
N GLY A 135 -29.11 13.77 15.45
CA GLY A 135 -28.14 13.21 14.50
C GLY A 135 -28.09 13.97 13.17
N LEU A 136 -26.90 14.50 12.84
CA LEU A 136 -26.60 15.25 11.62
C LEU A 136 -27.87 15.94 11.08
N THR A 137 -28.33 16.99 11.74
CA THR A 137 -29.38 17.82 11.16
C THR A 137 -28.91 18.17 9.76
N ARG A 138 -29.57 17.55 8.78
CA ARG A 138 -29.44 17.70 7.32
C ARG A 138 -29.72 19.13 6.86
N SER A 139 -29.53 20.12 7.73
CA SER A 139 -29.78 21.52 7.49
C SER A 139 -28.58 22.08 6.71
N GLY A 140 -28.59 21.84 5.40
CA GLY A 140 -27.63 22.44 4.48
C GLY A 140 -27.03 21.49 3.45
N ALA A 141 -27.46 20.23 3.39
CA ALA A 141 -27.16 19.37 2.24
C ALA A 141 -27.98 19.83 1.02
N GLU A 142 -27.68 21.03 0.53
CA GLU A 142 -27.84 21.30 -0.89
C GLU A 142 -26.78 20.45 -1.61
N ASP A 143 -27.22 19.72 -2.65
CA ASP A 143 -26.63 18.50 -3.26
C ASP A 143 -25.16 18.57 -3.76
N ASN A 144 -24.32 19.50 -3.32
CA ASN A 144 -22.95 19.64 -3.82
C ASN A 144 -21.96 20.37 -2.89
N THR A 145 -22.22 20.48 -1.59
CA THR A 145 -21.23 21.14 -0.70
C THR A 145 -19.96 20.30 -0.58
N MET A 146 -18.89 20.74 -1.25
CA MET A 146 -17.56 20.18 -1.02
C MET A 146 -17.15 20.43 0.42
N VAL A 147 -16.85 19.37 1.16
CA VAL A 147 -16.24 19.49 2.48
C VAL A 147 -14.76 19.72 2.27
N THR A 148 -14.26 20.87 2.76
CA THR A 148 -12.82 21.08 2.82
C THR A 148 -12.28 20.23 3.97
N PRO A 149 -11.37 19.27 3.70
CA PRO A 149 -10.78 18.47 4.77
C PRO A 149 -9.95 19.35 5.70
N ALA A 150 -10.03 19.07 6.99
CA ALA A 150 -9.24 19.77 8.00
C ALA A 150 -7.73 19.61 7.72
N PRO A 151 -6.90 20.62 8.03
CA PRO A 151 -5.46 20.59 7.73
C PRO A 151 -4.72 19.36 8.28
N TRP A 152 -5.12 18.87 9.45
CA TRP A 152 -4.53 17.68 10.05
C TRP A 152 -4.76 16.43 9.20
N PHE A 153 -5.95 16.26 8.62
CA PHE A 153 -6.29 15.13 7.77
C PHE A 153 -5.51 15.19 6.46
N VAL A 154 -5.39 16.38 5.87
CA VAL A 154 -4.54 16.62 4.70
C VAL A 154 -3.10 16.19 4.98
N ASN A 155 -2.54 16.59 6.12
CA ASN A 155 -1.19 16.21 6.51
C ASN A 155 -1.05 14.70 6.76
N HIS A 156 -2.08 14.07 7.32
CA HIS A 156 -2.15 12.63 7.54
C HIS A 156 -2.12 11.83 6.23
N ILE A 157 -2.97 12.22 5.28
CA ILE A 157 -2.99 11.62 3.94
C ILE A 157 -1.66 11.86 3.20
N LYS A 158 -1.07 13.06 3.31
CA LYS A 158 0.26 13.35 2.74
C LYS A 158 1.37 12.46 3.34
N ARG A 159 1.28 12.12 4.63
CA ARG A 159 2.20 11.19 5.29
C ARG A 159 2.03 9.78 4.74
N ALA A 160 0.79 9.29 4.66
CA ALA A 160 0.48 8.00 4.08
C ALA A 160 0.95 7.90 2.61
N ALA A 161 0.85 9.00 1.84
CA ALA A 161 1.36 9.07 0.47
C ALA A 161 2.88 8.93 0.40
N ARG A 162 3.64 9.51 1.34
CA ARG A 162 5.09 9.30 1.44
C ARG A 162 5.44 7.86 1.78
N VAL A 163 4.66 7.21 2.65
CA VAL A 163 4.84 5.77 2.94
C VAL A 163 4.59 4.93 1.69
N ALA A 164 3.58 5.27 0.88
CA ALA A 164 3.29 4.59 -0.37
C ALA A 164 4.44 4.71 -1.40
N GLU A 165 5.24 5.78 -1.39
CA GLU A 165 6.42 5.91 -2.25
C GLU A 165 7.50 4.88 -1.90
N VAL A 166 7.63 4.56 -0.61
CA VAL A 166 8.57 3.56 -0.11
C VAL A 166 8.01 2.15 -0.23
N GLY A 167 6.70 1.95 -0.10
CA GLY A 167 6.04 0.64 -0.22
C GLY A 167 4.55 0.80 -0.55
N PRO A 168 4.15 0.70 -1.83
CA PRO A 168 2.78 0.99 -2.27
C PRO A 168 1.82 -0.19 -2.01
N THR A 169 1.82 -0.73 -0.79
CA THR A 169 0.98 -1.87 -0.40
C THR A 169 -0.13 -1.44 0.55
N GLY A 170 -1.25 -2.17 0.55
CA GLY A 170 -2.39 -1.85 1.41
C GLY A 170 -1.99 -1.86 2.88
N GLY A 171 -1.21 -2.86 3.30
CA GLY A 171 -0.70 -2.98 4.67
C GLY A 171 0.14 -1.79 5.12
N ALA A 172 1.13 -1.36 4.31
CA ALA A 172 2.02 -0.25 4.69
C ALA A 172 1.26 1.08 4.81
N VAL A 173 0.40 1.38 3.84
CA VAL A 173 -0.40 2.60 3.84
C VAL A 173 -1.43 2.59 4.97
N ALA A 174 -2.12 1.47 5.19
CA ALA A 174 -3.10 1.34 6.26
C ALA A 174 -2.45 1.47 7.65
N ALA A 175 -1.26 0.90 7.86
CA ALA A 175 -0.51 1.09 9.09
C ALA A 175 -0.20 2.57 9.34
N SER A 176 0.24 3.30 8.30
CA SER A 176 0.45 4.75 8.39
C SER A 176 -0.83 5.53 8.67
N LEU A 177 -1.98 5.10 8.14
CA LEU A 177 -3.28 5.74 8.39
C LEU A 177 -3.78 5.47 9.82
N CYS A 178 -3.42 4.33 10.40
CA CYS A 178 -3.73 3.99 11.79
C CYS A 178 -2.88 4.75 12.81
N ASP A 179 -1.74 5.33 12.41
CA ASP A 179 -0.88 6.15 13.27
C ASP A 179 -1.38 7.61 13.35
N TRP A 180 -2.58 7.78 13.89
CA TRP A 180 -3.27 9.07 13.96
C TRP A 180 -2.97 9.86 15.23
N GLN A 181 -2.33 9.22 16.22
CA GLN A 181 -2.00 9.87 17.49
C GLN A 181 -1.05 11.06 17.27
N GLU A 182 -0.13 10.95 16.31
CA GLU A 182 0.73 12.07 15.92
C GLU A 182 0.01 13.12 15.07
N ALA A 183 -1.01 12.72 14.32
CA ALA A 183 -1.74 13.63 13.44
C ALA A 183 -2.75 14.50 14.20
N PHE A 184 -3.22 14.04 15.37
CA PHE A 184 -4.35 14.68 16.04
C PHE A 184 -4.31 14.65 17.57
N PRO A 185 -3.28 15.23 18.21
CA PRO A 185 -3.16 15.23 19.68
C PRO A 185 -4.36 15.90 20.35
N GLU A 186 -4.97 16.89 19.70
CA GLU A 186 -6.11 17.66 20.22
C GLU A 186 -7.41 16.82 20.33
N VAL A 187 -7.62 15.84 19.46
CA VAL A 187 -8.81 14.97 19.50
C VAL A 187 -8.66 13.77 20.39
N VAL A 188 -7.43 13.32 20.63
CA VAL A 188 -7.16 12.34 21.69
C VAL A 188 -7.70 12.84 23.04
N HIS A 189 -7.74 14.16 23.24
CA HIS A 189 -8.18 14.76 24.51
C HIS A 189 -9.71 14.83 24.65
N CYS A 190 -10.48 14.67 23.57
CA CYS A 190 -11.93 14.53 23.64
C CYS A 190 -12.31 13.05 23.66
N GLY A 191 -12.88 12.56 24.76
CA GLY A 191 -13.21 11.12 24.91
C GLY A 191 -14.19 10.59 23.84
N LEU A 192 -15.09 11.43 23.31
CA LEU A 192 -16.01 11.06 22.23
C LEU A 192 -15.34 11.14 20.85
N CYS A 193 -14.76 12.29 20.51
CA CYS A 193 -14.10 12.49 19.21
C CYS A 193 -12.89 11.56 19.03
N GLY A 194 -12.12 11.28 20.09
CA GLY A 194 -11.00 10.35 20.02
C GLY A 194 -11.45 8.92 19.74
N ARG A 195 -12.60 8.51 20.31
CA ARG A 195 -13.17 7.17 20.09
C ARG A 195 -13.73 7.02 18.67
N GLU A 196 -14.60 7.94 18.24
CA GLU A 196 -15.22 7.91 16.91
C GLU A 196 -14.21 8.24 15.81
N GLY A 197 -13.30 9.18 16.08
CA GLY A 197 -12.11 9.51 15.28
C GLY A 197 -11.26 8.30 14.98
N GLY A 198 -10.78 7.64 16.04
CA GLY A 198 -9.97 6.45 15.90
C GLY A 198 -10.72 5.29 15.22
N ALA A 199 -12.03 5.13 15.47
CA ALA A 199 -12.83 4.12 14.80
C ALA A 199 -12.95 4.37 13.29
N GLY A 200 -13.34 5.59 12.89
CA GLY A 200 -13.47 5.93 11.47
C GLY A 200 -12.13 5.90 10.71
N LEU A 201 -11.02 6.29 11.35
CA LEU A 201 -9.69 6.15 10.73
C LEU A 201 -9.27 4.68 10.54
N ARG A 202 -9.63 3.79 11.46
CA ARG A 202 -9.41 2.34 11.28
C ARG A 202 -10.27 1.78 10.14
N GLU A 203 -11.52 2.19 10.04
CA GLU A 203 -12.40 1.78 8.93
C GLU A 203 -11.85 2.29 7.59
N LEU A 204 -11.41 3.54 7.52
CA LEU A 204 -10.74 4.12 6.36
C LEU A 204 -9.48 3.34 6.01
N ALA A 205 -8.64 3.00 6.99
CA ALA A 205 -7.42 2.24 6.78
C ALA A 205 -7.72 0.85 6.19
N VAL A 206 -8.73 0.14 6.70
CA VAL A 206 -9.18 -1.16 6.16
C VAL A 206 -9.72 -1.02 4.74
N PHE A 207 -10.48 0.03 4.45
CA PHE A 207 -10.97 0.32 3.10
C PHE A 207 -9.82 0.58 2.12
N VAL A 208 -8.91 1.49 2.49
CA VAL A 208 -7.74 1.85 1.67
C VAL A 208 -6.86 0.63 1.43
N HIS A 209 -6.63 -0.20 2.45
CA HIS A 209 -5.90 -1.46 2.32
C HIS A 209 -6.47 -2.32 1.19
N LYS A 210 -7.78 -2.63 1.26
CA LYS A 210 -8.45 -3.49 0.29
C LYS A 210 -8.39 -2.94 -1.14
N ILE A 211 -8.55 -1.62 -1.28
CA ILE A 211 -8.49 -0.99 -2.60
C ILE A 211 -7.07 -1.02 -3.15
N ILE A 212 -6.07 -0.69 -2.35
CA ILE A 212 -4.67 -0.71 -2.80
C ILE A 212 -4.29 -2.11 -3.25
N ASP A 213 -4.61 -3.14 -2.48
CA ASP A 213 -4.32 -4.53 -2.85
C ASP A 213 -5.04 -4.92 -4.14
N THR A 214 -6.26 -4.43 -4.36
CA THR A 214 -6.97 -4.63 -5.62
C THR A 214 -6.28 -3.93 -6.80
N ILE A 215 -5.77 -2.72 -6.60
CA ILE A 215 -5.05 -1.95 -7.62
C ILE A 215 -3.73 -2.65 -7.99
N THR A 216 -2.94 -3.05 -7.00
CA THR A 216 -1.63 -3.67 -7.21
C THR A 216 -1.75 -5.07 -7.82
N VAL A 217 -2.80 -5.82 -7.49
CA VAL A 217 -3.10 -7.13 -8.10
C VAL A 217 -3.54 -7.00 -9.55
N ARG A 218 -4.35 -5.98 -9.90
CA ARG A 218 -4.88 -5.78 -11.26
C ARG A 218 -3.84 -5.25 -12.26
N LYS A 219 -2.78 -4.60 -11.78
CA LYS A 219 -1.68 -4.17 -12.63
C LYS A 219 -0.90 -5.40 -13.06
N ASP A 220 -1.19 -5.85 -14.28
CA ASP A 220 -0.60 -7.07 -14.82
C ASP A 220 0.83 -6.79 -15.32
N PHE A 221 1.81 -7.44 -14.71
CA PHE A 221 3.22 -7.32 -15.07
C PHE A 221 3.55 -7.99 -16.41
N THR A 222 2.65 -8.84 -16.93
CA THR A 222 2.84 -9.68 -18.12
C THR A 222 3.06 -8.92 -19.42
N LYS A 223 2.63 -7.66 -19.53
CA LYS A 223 2.82 -6.89 -20.78
C LYS A 223 4.26 -6.40 -20.99
N GLN A 224 5.14 -6.62 -20.01
CA GLN A 224 6.47 -6.00 -19.97
C GLN A 224 7.64 -6.99 -19.79
N LEU A 225 7.35 -8.29 -19.70
CA LEU A 225 8.32 -9.39 -19.79
C LEU A 225 8.28 -9.97 -21.21
#